data_AF-A0A496U490-F1
#
_entry.id   AF-A0A496U490-F1
#
_cell.length_a   1.000
_cell.length_b   1.000
_cell.length_c   1.000
_cell.angle_alpha   90.00
_cell.angle_beta   90.00
_cell.angle_gamma   90.00
#
_symmetry.space_group_name_H-M   'P 1'
#
loop_
_entity.id
_entity.type
_entity.pdbx_description
1 polymer ?
#
loop_
_entity_poly.entity_id
_entity_poly.type
_entity_poly.pdbx_seq_one_letter_code
_entity_poly.pdbx_strand_id
1 'polypeptide(L)'
;MAIKVVTPEEMSGIDRKTIEDFGIPSFTLMESAGRSVYSFIRSLFEDDLKFLNVAVVVGKGNNGGDGLVVARYLMDKVSNVDIFLLSEAAAFKGDARKNFELVEKMGINLVEVDVLPSLEEYDLIVDAIFGTGFRGQPDDRLLKCFEKINLSGTL
;
A
#
# COMPACT_ATOMS: atom_id res chain seq x y z
N MET A 1 -4.50 0.12 -28.64
CA MET A 1 -4.36 -1.32 -28.30
C MET A 1 -5.22 -1.55 -27.06
N ALA A 2 -6.14 -2.52 -27.07
CA ALA A 2 -7.01 -2.78 -25.92
C ALA A 2 -6.20 -3.47 -24.80
N ILE A 3 -6.29 -2.96 -23.57
CA ILE A 3 -5.68 -3.59 -22.39
C ILE A 3 -6.56 -4.77 -21.98
N LYS A 4 -5.95 -5.95 -21.79
CA LYS A 4 -6.67 -7.13 -21.30
C LYS A 4 -6.80 -7.05 -19.78
N VAL A 5 -8.01 -7.28 -19.27
CA VAL A 5 -8.25 -7.50 -17.83
C VAL A 5 -7.92 -8.96 -17.53
N VAL A 6 -7.10 -9.20 -16.51
CA VAL A 6 -6.65 -10.54 -16.10
C VAL A 6 -7.30 -10.96 -14.79
N THR A 7 -7.49 -12.26 -14.62
CA THR A 7 -7.90 -12.88 -13.36
C THR A 7 -6.75 -12.88 -12.34
N PRO A 8 -7.03 -13.04 -11.03
CA PRO A 8 -6.00 -13.23 -10.01
C PRO A 8 -5.01 -14.36 -10.32
N GLU A 9 -5.51 -15.48 -10.86
CA GLU A 9 -4.70 -16.64 -11.25
C GLU A 9 -3.74 -16.29 -12.39
N GLU A 10 -4.24 -15.60 -13.41
CA GLU A 10 -3.44 -15.14 -14.55
C GLU A 10 -2.40 -14.11 -14.12
N MET A 11 -2.76 -13.16 -13.25
CA MET A 11 -1.82 -12.17 -12.71
C MET A 11 -0.68 -12.85 -11.94
N SER A 12 -1.01 -13.80 -11.06
CA SER A 12 0.01 -14.59 -10.35
C SER A 12 0.88 -15.40 -11.31
N GLY A 13 0.30 -15.95 -12.38
CA GLY A 13 1.04 -16.62 -13.43
C GLY A 13 1.99 -15.71 -14.21
N ILE A 14 1.60 -14.45 -14.45
CA ILE A 14 2.44 -13.43 -15.08
C ILE A 14 3.62 -13.08 -14.16
N ASP A 15 3.38 -12.83 -12.88
CA ASP A 15 4.44 -12.53 -11.91
C ASP A 15 5.44 -13.68 -11.81
N ARG A 16 4.92 -14.92 -11.70
CA ARG A 16 5.75 -16.11 -11.63
C ARG A 16 6.64 -16.28 -12.86
N LYS A 17 6.10 -16.12 -14.07
CA LYS A 17 6.91 -16.17 -15.30
C LYS A 17 7.96 -15.06 -15.34
N THR A 18 7.61 -13.86 -14.90
CA THR A 18 8.55 -12.72 -14.80
C THR A 18 9.73 -13.06 -13.89
N ILE A 19 9.46 -13.77 -12.79
CA ILE A 19 10.48 -14.20 -11.83
C ILE A 19 11.30 -15.37 -12.38
N GLU A 20 10.64 -16.43 -12.84
CA GLU A 20 11.27 -17.70 -13.23
C GLU A 20 11.98 -17.61 -14.60
N ASP A 21 11.32 -17.04 -15.60
CA ASP A 21 11.80 -17.03 -16.99
C ASP A 21 12.74 -15.84 -17.27
N PHE A 22 12.51 -14.70 -16.61
CA PHE A 22 13.29 -13.47 -16.82
C PHE A 22 14.22 -13.13 -15.66
N GLY A 23 14.17 -13.88 -14.55
CA GLY A 23 15.08 -13.71 -13.41
C GLY A 23 14.86 -12.43 -12.61
N ILE A 24 13.72 -11.75 -12.78
CA ILE A 24 13.43 -10.49 -12.07
C ILE A 24 12.95 -10.84 -10.65
N PRO A 25 13.63 -10.39 -9.59
CA PRO A 25 13.23 -10.73 -8.23
C PRO A 25 11.82 -10.22 -7.89
N SER A 26 11.05 -11.00 -7.13
CA SER A 26 9.71 -10.61 -6.66
C SER A 26 9.72 -9.28 -5.89
N PHE A 27 10.78 -9.02 -5.11
CA PHE A 27 10.98 -7.75 -4.43
C PHE A 27 11.06 -6.57 -5.42
N THR A 28 11.70 -6.76 -6.58
CA THR A 28 11.78 -5.74 -7.64
C THR A 28 10.42 -5.49 -8.28
N LEU A 29 9.58 -6.51 -8.41
CA LEU A 29 8.20 -6.34 -8.90
C LEU A 29 7.37 -5.49 -7.94
N MET A 30 7.45 -5.76 -6.63
CA MET A 30 6.80 -4.96 -5.57
C MET A 30 7.30 -3.51 -5.57
N GLU A 31 8.61 -3.30 -5.66
CA GLU A 31 9.20 -1.96 -5.79
C GLU A 31 8.67 -1.22 -7.02
N SER A 32 8.54 -1.92 -8.15
CA SER A 32 7.99 -1.35 -9.39
C SER A 32 6.51 -0.99 -9.27
N ALA A 33 5.71 -1.84 -8.62
CA ALA A 33 4.28 -1.61 -8.40
C ALA A 33 4.07 -0.36 -7.52
N GLY A 34 4.67 -0.33 -6.34
CA GLY A 34 4.56 0.81 -5.42
C GLY A 34 5.11 2.11 -6.02
N ARG A 35 6.24 2.07 -6.74
CA ARG A 35 6.78 3.25 -7.44
C ARG A 35 5.83 3.76 -8.54
N SER A 36 5.11 2.87 -9.21
CA SER A 36 4.14 3.26 -10.24
C SER A 36 2.95 3.99 -9.61
N VAL A 37 2.46 3.53 -8.45
CA VAL A 37 1.41 4.22 -7.68
C VAL A 37 1.90 5.59 -7.20
N TYR A 38 3.11 5.68 -6.64
CA TYR A 38 3.72 6.98 -6.30
C TYR A 38 3.79 7.93 -7.51
N SER A 39 4.19 7.42 -8.67
CA SER A 39 4.31 8.23 -9.89
C SER A 39 2.94 8.74 -10.36
N PHE A 40 1.90 7.93 -10.20
CA PHE A 40 0.52 8.33 -10.45
C PHE A 40 0.06 9.42 -9.47
N ILE A 41 0.24 9.22 -8.16
CA ILE A 41 -0.07 10.23 -7.13
C ILE A 41 0.63 11.55 -7.45
N ARG A 42 1.93 11.51 -7.75
CA ARG A 42 2.69 12.69 -8.15
C ARG A 42 2.11 13.39 -9.39
N SER A 43 1.61 12.63 -10.37
CA SER A 43 0.99 13.21 -11.56
C SER A 43 -0.38 13.84 -11.30
N LEU A 44 -1.10 13.40 -10.26
CA LEU A 44 -2.40 13.97 -9.89
C LEU A 44 -2.26 15.31 -9.17
N PHE A 45 -1.26 15.44 -8.30
CA PHE A 45 -1.11 16.60 -7.42
C PHE A 45 0.00 17.56 -7.84
N GLU A 46 0.90 17.15 -8.73
CA GLU A 46 1.98 17.99 -9.26
C GLU A 46 2.75 18.75 -8.15
N ASP A 47 2.73 20.08 -8.18
CA ASP A 47 3.42 20.94 -7.20
C ASP A 47 2.71 21.01 -5.84
N ASP A 48 1.44 20.60 -5.77
CA ASP A 48 0.64 20.58 -4.54
C ASP A 48 0.93 19.34 -3.68
N LEU A 49 1.60 18.32 -4.24
CA LEU A 49 1.96 17.09 -3.53
C LEU A 49 2.65 17.37 -2.18
N LYS A 50 3.50 18.40 -2.12
CA LYS A 50 4.27 18.77 -0.93
C LYS A 50 3.42 19.30 0.24
N PHE A 51 2.15 19.64 -0.01
CA PHE A 51 1.24 20.14 1.01
C PHE A 51 0.35 19.05 1.61
N LEU A 52 0.32 17.86 1.01
CA LEU A 52 -0.61 16.82 1.43
C LEU A 52 -0.14 16.13 2.73
N ASN A 53 -1.10 15.82 3.59
CA ASN A 53 -0.98 14.80 4.61
C ASN A 53 -1.53 13.48 4.04
N VAL A 54 -0.72 12.43 4.01
CA VAL A 54 -1.09 11.15 3.38
C VAL A 54 -1.18 10.04 4.42
N ALA A 55 -2.32 9.35 4.45
CA ALA A 55 -2.48 8.11 5.22
C ALA A 55 -2.27 6.91 4.29
N VAL A 56 -1.34 6.02 4.63
CA VAL A 56 -1.14 4.75 3.93
C VAL A 56 -1.63 3.62 4.82
N VAL A 57 -2.76 3.02 4.47
CA VAL A 57 -3.38 1.95 5.26
C VAL A 57 -2.99 0.60 4.68
N VAL A 58 -2.23 -0.20 5.43
CA VAL A 58 -1.64 -1.44 4.92
C VAL A 58 -2.16 -2.68 5.64
N GLY A 59 -2.46 -3.71 4.86
CA GLY A 59 -2.61 -5.07 5.37
C GLY A 59 -1.28 -5.82 5.44
N LYS A 60 -1.27 -7.05 5.97
CA LYS A 60 -0.05 -7.88 6.08
C LYS A 60 0.46 -8.50 4.77
N GLY A 61 -0.34 -8.43 3.70
CA GLY A 61 -0.08 -9.14 2.43
C GLY A 61 0.83 -8.37 1.47
N ASN A 62 1.00 -8.90 0.26
CA ASN A 62 1.82 -8.25 -0.78
C ASN A 62 1.31 -6.85 -1.13
N ASN A 63 -0.01 -6.62 -1.15
CA ASN A 63 -0.60 -5.30 -1.38
C ASN A 63 -0.16 -4.29 -0.32
N GLY A 64 -0.08 -4.73 0.94
CA GLY A 64 0.49 -3.90 2.01
C GLY A 64 1.97 -3.62 1.80
N GLY A 65 2.72 -4.60 1.27
CA GLY A 65 4.08 -4.39 0.79
C GLY A 65 4.19 -3.29 -0.28
N ASP A 66 3.29 -3.28 -1.26
CA ASP A 66 3.22 -2.22 -2.28
C ASP A 66 2.91 -0.86 -1.64
N GLY A 67 1.98 -0.80 -0.68
CA GLY A 67 1.68 0.41 0.10
C GLY A 67 2.88 0.92 0.91
N LEU A 68 3.63 0.02 1.54
CA LEU A 68 4.86 0.38 2.26
C LEU A 68 5.90 0.97 1.30
N VAL A 69 6.02 0.44 0.08
CA VAL A 69 6.85 1.06 -0.97
C VAL A 69 6.36 2.48 -1.27
N VAL A 70 5.05 2.67 -1.50
CA VAL A 70 4.47 4.01 -1.75
C VAL A 70 4.85 4.99 -0.64
N ALA A 71 4.70 4.60 0.63
CA ALA A 71 5.06 5.44 1.77
C ALA A 71 6.54 5.85 1.75
N ARG A 72 7.47 4.92 1.45
CA ARG A 72 8.90 5.23 1.32
C ARG A 72 9.20 6.26 0.24
N TYR A 73 8.49 6.22 -0.88
CA TYR A 73 8.65 7.21 -1.95
C TYR A 73 8.00 8.57 -1.61
N LEU A 74 7.00 8.60 -0.74
CA LEU A 74 6.33 9.82 -0.31
C LEU A 74 7.03 10.57 0.84
N MET A 75 7.80 9.88 1.69
CA MET A 75 8.40 10.40 2.94
C MET A 75 8.88 11.85 2.89
N ASP A 76 9.71 12.22 1.91
CA ASP A 76 10.29 13.57 1.78
C ASP A 76 9.67 14.36 0.61
N LYS A 77 8.44 14.04 0.24
CA LYS A 77 7.74 14.61 -0.93
C LYS A 77 6.40 15.22 -0.59
N VAL A 78 5.86 14.90 0.58
CA VAL A 78 4.58 15.38 1.11
C VAL A 78 4.80 16.13 2.44
N SER A 79 3.76 16.76 2.97
CA SER A 79 3.84 17.44 4.29
C SER A 79 3.99 16.42 5.42
N ASN A 80 3.20 15.35 5.36
CA ASN A 80 3.26 14.25 6.31
C ASN A 80 2.84 12.93 5.63
N VAL A 81 3.45 11.82 6.05
CA VAL A 81 2.99 10.48 5.66
C VAL A 81 2.97 9.56 6.88
N ASP A 82 1.79 9.04 7.18
CA ASP A 82 1.57 8.10 8.27
C ASP A 82 1.16 6.75 7.73
N ILE A 83 1.71 5.69 8.32
CA ILE A 83 1.41 4.32 7.95
C ILE A 83 0.57 3.68 9.05
N PHE A 84 -0.64 3.25 8.69
CA PHE A 84 -1.52 2.50 9.59
C PHE A 84 -1.46 1.00 9.28
N LEU A 85 -0.96 0.20 10.22
CA LEU A 85 -0.93 -1.25 10.09
C LEU A 85 -2.20 -1.86 10.67
N LEU A 86 -2.96 -2.61 9.86
CA LEU A 86 -4.15 -3.35 10.31
C LEU A 86 -3.83 -4.76 10.82
N SER A 87 -2.56 -5.02 11.15
CA SER A 87 -2.05 -6.29 11.67
C SER A 87 -0.73 -6.07 12.40
N GLU A 88 -0.42 -6.99 13.31
CA GLU A 88 0.88 -7.03 13.98
C GLU A 88 2.07 -7.08 13.00
N ALA A 89 3.16 -6.39 13.35
CA ALA A 89 4.41 -6.40 12.59
C ALA A 89 4.95 -7.81 12.28
N ALA A 90 4.72 -8.78 13.17
CA ALA A 90 5.13 -10.17 13.00
C ALA A 90 4.33 -10.92 11.91
N ALA A 91 3.19 -10.37 11.47
CA ALA A 91 2.34 -10.99 10.46
C ALA A 91 2.87 -10.78 9.03
N PHE A 92 3.72 -9.78 8.80
CA PHE A 92 4.37 -9.55 7.51
C PHE A 92 5.34 -10.68 7.16
N LYS A 93 5.34 -11.11 5.89
CA LYS A 93 6.21 -12.17 5.38
C LYS A 93 6.78 -11.78 4.02
N GLY A 94 7.82 -12.51 3.59
CA GLY A 94 8.39 -12.36 2.25
C GLY A 94 8.84 -10.93 1.97
N ASP A 95 8.47 -10.41 0.81
CA ASP A 95 8.87 -9.06 0.37
C ASP A 95 8.16 -7.94 1.14
N ALA A 96 6.92 -8.15 1.58
CA ALA A 96 6.22 -7.18 2.42
C ALA A 96 6.95 -6.98 3.76
N ARG A 97 7.51 -8.07 4.34
CA ARG A 97 8.35 -7.98 5.55
C ARG A 97 9.61 -7.16 5.31
N LYS A 98 10.29 -7.36 4.19
CA LYS A 98 11.49 -6.59 3.85
C LYS A 98 11.18 -5.10 3.74
N ASN A 99 10.05 -4.74 3.11
CA ASN A 99 9.62 -3.35 3.00
C ASN A 99 9.21 -2.74 4.34
N PHE A 100 8.54 -3.51 5.21
CA PHE A 100 8.24 -3.08 6.58
C PHE A 100 9.54 -2.74 7.34
N GLU A 101 10.55 -3.60 7.29
CA GLU A 101 11.84 -3.36 7.94
C GLU A 101 12.60 -2.15 7.35
N LEU A 102 12.42 -1.85 6.06
CA LEU A 102 12.97 -0.64 5.45
C LEU A 102 12.27 0.62 5.95
N VAL A 103 10.94 0.60 6.01
CA VAL A 103 10.12 1.69 6.56
C VAL A 103 10.52 1.99 8.01
N GLU A 104 10.65 0.97 8.86
CA GLU A 104 11.09 1.12 10.25
C GLU A 104 12.46 1.80 10.33
N LYS A 105 13.43 1.36 9.50
CA LYS A 105 14.78 1.95 9.46
C LYS A 105 14.81 3.38 8.94
N MET A 106 13.86 3.75 8.09
CA MET A 106 13.71 5.11 7.59
C MET A 106 13.08 6.05 8.63
N GLY A 107 12.44 5.51 9.67
CA GLY A 107 11.80 6.32 10.71
C GLY A 107 10.51 7.00 10.24
N ILE A 108 9.84 6.45 9.23
CA ILE A 108 8.50 6.89 8.86
C ILE A 108 7.54 6.52 10.01
N ASN A 109 6.63 7.43 10.34
CA ASN A 109 5.68 7.18 11.41
C ASN A 109 4.77 5.99 11.06
N LEU A 110 4.72 5.02 11.97
CA LEU A 110 4.05 3.75 11.77
C LEU A 110 3.26 3.43 13.03
N VAL A 111 1.96 3.23 12.84
CA VAL A 111 0.99 3.04 13.91
C VAL A 111 0.25 1.74 13.69
N GLU A 112 0.46 0.78 14.58
CA GLU A 112 -0.35 -0.43 14.62
C GLU A 112 -1.70 -0.11 15.25
N VAL A 113 -2.79 -0.43 14.53
CA VAL A 113 -4.15 -0.14 14.98
C VAL A 113 -5.06 -1.34 14.77
N ASP A 114 -5.94 -1.57 15.76
CA ASP A 114 -7.00 -2.56 15.62
C ASP A 114 -8.10 -2.01 14.69
N VAL A 115 -8.53 -0.76 14.92
CA VAL A 115 -9.45 0.00 14.08
C VAL A 115 -8.85 1.37 13.78
N LEU A 116 -9.00 1.84 12.55
CA LEU A 116 -8.49 3.16 12.14
C LEU A 116 -9.07 4.30 13.00
N PRO A 117 -8.26 5.32 13.32
CA PRO A 117 -8.76 6.57 13.88
C PRO A 117 -9.62 7.33 12.84
N SER A 118 -10.07 8.54 13.20
CA SER A 118 -10.57 9.46 12.17
C SER A 118 -9.44 9.77 11.19
N LEU A 119 -9.78 9.86 9.89
CA LEU A 119 -8.82 10.18 8.83
C LEU A 119 -9.12 11.54 8.17
N GLU A 120 -9.99 12.36 8.78
CA GLU A 120 -10.39 13.67 8.25
C GLU A 120 -9.24 14.69 8.11
N GLU A 121 -8.11 14.47 8.80
CA GLU A 121 -6.93 15.33 8.72
C GLU A 121 -6.00 15.02 7.53
N TYR A 122 -6.27 13.91 6.81
CA TYR A 122 -5.48 13.50 5.66
C TYR A 122 -6.14 13.94 4.35
N ASP A 123 -5.31 14.42 3.44
CA ASP A 123 -5.72 14.91 2.11
C ASP A 123 -5.70 13.80 1.04
N LEU A 124 -5.03 12.68 1.34
CA LEU A 124 -4.99 11.49 0.49
C LEU A 124 -4.94 10.21 1.32
N ILE A 125 -5.73 9.20 0.96
CA ILE A 125 -5.65 7.86 1.55
C ILE A 125 -5.20 6.84 0.51
N VAL A 126 -4.12 6.12 0.80
CA VAL A 126 -3.68 4.97 0.01
C VAL A 126 -4.19 3.69 0.68
N ASP A 127 -5.25 3.10 0.11
CA ASP A 127 -5.74 1.78 0.52
C ASP A 127 -4.84 0.67 -0.05
N ALA A 128 -4.03 0.09 0.83
CA ALA A 128 -3.17 -1.04 0.57
C ALA A 128 -3.54 -2.26 1.45
N ILE A 129 -4.84 -2.42 1.78
CA ILE A 129 -5.32 -3.45 2.70
C ILE A 129 -5.36 -4.83 2.05
N PHE A 130 -6.07 -4.96 0.92
CA PHE A 130 -6.29 -6.24 0.25
C PHE A 130 -5.82 -6.26 -1.20
N GLY A 131 -5.11 -7.33 -1.56
CA GLY A 131 -4.76 -7.64 -2.95
C GLY A 131 -5.58 -8.81 -3.50
N THR A 132 -5.20 -9.26 -4.69
CA THR A 132 -5.87 -10.33 -5.47
C THR A 132 -5.91 -11.70 -4.78
N GLY A 133 -5.09 -11.90 -3.75
CA GLY A 133 -5.05 -13.11 -2.93
C GLY A 133 -6.06 -13.16 -1.78
N PHE A 134 -6.78 -12.07 -1.48
CA PHE A 134 -7.79 -12.09 -0.42
C PHE A 134 -8.94 -13.04 -0.79
N ARG A 135 -9.49 -13.71 0.23
CA ARG A 135 -10.60 -14.66 0.12
C ARG A 135 -11.51 -14.48 1.34
N GLY A 136 -12.81 -14.62 1.13
CA GLY A 136 -13.81 -14.50 2.20
C GLY A 136 -14.36 -13.08 2.35
N GLN A 137 -14.93 -12.80 3.52
CA GLN A 137 -15.48 -11.50 3.87
C GLN A 137 -14.60 -10.82 4.93
N PRO A 138 -14.47 -9.47 4.89
CA PRO A 138 -13.84 -8.74 5.99
C PRO A 138 -14.61 -8.99 7.29
N ASP A 139 -13.88 -9.11 8.40
CA ASP A 139 -14.49 -9.16 9.73
C ASP A 139 -15.01 -7.78 10.14
N ASP A 140 -15.80 -7.73 11.22
CA ASP A 140 -16.40 -6.49 11.73
C ASP A 140 -15.38 -5.38 12.03
N ARG A 141 -14.15 -5.77 12.38
CA ARG A 141 -13.06 -4.84 12.65
C ARG A 141 -12.61 -4.16 11.36
N LEU A 142 -12.40 -4.92 10.30
CA LEU A 142 -12.03 -4.38 8.99
C LEU A 142 -13.17 -3.61 8.35
N LEU A 143 -14.43 -4.04 8.53
CA LEU A 143 -15.60 -3.26 8.09
C LEU A 143 -15.62 -1.86 8.70
N LYS A 144 -15.34 -1.72 10.00
CA LYS A 144 -15.19 -0.41 10.65
C LYS A 144 -14.05 0.42 10.07
N CYS A 145 -12.93 -0.21 9.69
CA CYS A 145 -11.82 0.50 9.04
C CYS A 145 -12.27 1.04 7.66
N PHE A 146 -12.97 0.24 6.87
CA PHE A 146 -13.51 0.69 5.59
C PHE A 146 -14.55 1.81 5.75
N GLU A 147 -15.38 1.77 6.79
CA GLU A 147 -16.28 2.88 7.12
C GLU A 147 -15.49 4.17 7.40
N LYS A 148 -14.38 4.10 8.15
CA LYS A 148 -13.52 5.27 8.39
C LYS A 148 -12.90 5.84 7.12
N ILE A 149 -12.42 4.97 6.23
CA ILE A 149 -11.87 5.37 4.94
C ILE A 149 -12.96 6.06 4.10
N ASN A 150 -14.14 5.45 3.99
CA ASN A 150 -15.24 5.97 3.17
C ASN A 150 -15.84 7.28 3.71
N LEU A 151 -15.78 7.51 5.03
CA LEU A 151 -16.31 8.72 5.67
C LEU A 151 -15.28 9.87 5.75
N SER A 152 -14.03 9.64 5.36
CA SER A 152 -12.96 10.65 5.44
C SER A 152 -13.24 11.92 4.63
N GLY A 153 -13.99 11.81 3.52
CA GLY A 153 -14.18 12.90 2.56
C GLY A 153 -12.93 13.20 1.73
N THR A 154 -11.94 12.32 1.79
CA THR A 154 -10.62 12.44 1.18
C THR A 154 -10.55 11.73 -0.17
N LEU A 155 -9.55 12.08 -1.00
CA LEU A 155 -9.23 11.35 -2.23
C LEU A 155 -8.70 9.94 -1.94
#